data_AF-A0A8K0DAA2-F1
#
_entry.id   AF-A0A8K0DAA2-F1
#
_cell.length_a   1.000
_cell.length_b   1.000
_cell.length_c   1.000
_cell.angle_alpha   90.00
_cell.angle_beta   90.00
_cell.angle_gamma   90.00
#
_symmetry.space_group_name_H-M   'P 1'
#
loop_
_entity.id
_entity.type
_entity.pdbx_description
1 polymer ?
#
loop_
_entity_poly.entity_id
_entity_poly.type
_entity_poly.pdbx_seq_one_letter_code
_entity_poly.pdbx_strand_id
1 'polypeptide(L)'
;MVEYFIKVLSKALSHNTIHFPNASALPGQENFTQYVLVADDAFPLSEYLMKPYPKRGLITDVEFLITARGTIEHAFGILENRFRIREDYIESLFEDNREVKKIEEQKERTGPD
;
A
#
# COMPACT_ATOMS: atom_id res chain seq x y z
N MET A 1 0.14 -5.04 -9.02
CA MET A 1 0.15 -5.24 -7.55
C MET A 1 -1.11 -4.69 -6.88
N VAL A 2 -1.49 -3.45 -7.15
CA VAL A 2 -2.68 -2.79 -6.56
C VAL A 2 -4.00 -3.51 -6.88
N GLU A 3 -4.25 -3.89 -8.14
CA GLU A 3 -5.48 -4.63 -8.51
C GLU A 3 -5.62 -5.98 -7.79
N TYR A 4 -4.51 -6.68 -7.60
CA TYR A 4 -4.51 -7.97 -6.91
C TYR A 4 -4.89 -7.81 -5.44
N PHE A 5 -4.36 -6.78 -4.77
CA PHE A 5 -4.70 -6.46 -3.40
C PHE A 5 -6.19 -6.10 -3.25
N ILE A 6 -6.72 -5.23 -4.11
CA ILE A 6 -8.15 -4.84 -4.10
C ILE A 6 -9.03 -6.09 -4.26
N LYS A 7 -8.68 -6.99 -5.19
CA LYS A 7 -9.42 -8.22 -5.44
C LYS A 7 -9.42 -9.17 -4.23
N VAL A 8 -8.27 -9.36 -3.59
CA VAL A 8 -8.14 -10.23 -2.40
C VAL A 8 -8.91 -9.64 -1.22
N LEU A 9 -8.77 -8.34 -0.96
CA LEU A 9 -9.46 -7.66 0.13
C LEU A 9 -10.98 -7.67 -0.07
N SER A 10 -11.45 -7.39 -1.28
CA SER A 10 -12.87 -7.44 -1.63
C SER A 10 -13.46 -8.84 -1.40
N LYS A 11 -12.74 -9.89 -1.78
CA LYS A 11 -13.14 -11.28 -1.50
C LYS A 11 -13.19 -11.57 0.00
N ALA A 12 -12.21 -11.09 0.78
CA ALA A 12 -12.19 -11.30 2.22
C ALA A 12 -13.34 -10.58 2.94
N LEU A 13 -13.67 -9.36 2.50
CA LEU A 13 -14.83 -8.59 2.99
C LEU A 13 -16.15 -9.31 2.65
N SER A 14 -16.31 -9.81 1.42
CA SER A 14 -17.55 -10.46 1.00
C SER A 14 -17.82 -11.79 1.73
N HIS A 15 -16.77 -12.50 2.13
CA HIS A 15 -16.88 -13.76 2.86
C HIS A 15 -16.74 -13.59 4.38
N ASN A 16 -16.65 -12.34 4.87
CA ASN A 16 -16.44 -11.98 6.28
C ASN A 16 -15.26 -12.73 6.95
N THR A 17 -14.18 -12.98 6.21
CA THR A 17 -13.00 -13.73 6.70
C THR A 17 -11.95 -12.83 7.35
N ILE A 18 -12.18 -11.52 7.41
CA ILE A 18 -11.28 -10.56 8.05
C ILE A 18 -11.37 -10.65 9.59
N HIS A 19 -12.41 -11.31 10.12
CA HIS A 19 -12.64 -11.51 11.56
C HIS A 19 -12.47 -10.20 12.34
N PHE A 20 -13.35 -9.23 12.04
CA PHE A 20 -13.37 -7.97 12.78
C PHE A 20 -13.63 -8.22 14.27
N PRO A 21 -13.01 -7.41 15.16
CA PRO A 21 -13.34 -7.45 16.57
C PRO A 21 -14.83 -7.15 16.78
N ASN A 22 -15.39 -7.70 17.86
CA ASN A 22 -16.74 -7.33 18.27
C ASN A 22 -16.84 -5.82 18.48
N ALA A 23 -17.99 -5.25 18.10
CA ALA A 23 -18.24 -3.82 18.29
C ALA A 23 -18.00 -3.42 19.76
N SER A 24 -17.43 -2.24 19.95
CA SER A 24 -17.12 -1.69 21.28
C SER A 24 -17.59 -0.25 21.37
N ALA A 25 -17.92 0.20 22.57
CA ALA A 25 -18.33 1.57 22.79
C ALA A 25 -17.13 2.51 22.68
N LEU A 26 -17.29 3.63 21.99
CA LEU A 26 -16.27 4.68 21.93
C LEU A 26 -16.12 5.36 23.31
N PRO A 27 -14.95 5.95 23.63
CA PRO A 27 -14.77 6.67 24.89
C PRO A 27 -15.85 7.74 25.10
N GLY A 28 -16.63 7.60 26.17
CA GLY A 28 -17.72 8.54 26.51
C GLY A 28 -19.04 8.29 25.77
N GLN A 29 -19.20 7.17 25.07
CA GLN A 29 -20.44 6.78 24.41
C GLN A 29 -20.98 5.47 25.01
N GLU A 30 -22.31 5.33 25.06
CA GLU A 30 -22.98 4.08 25.47
C GLU A 30 -23.25 3.17 24.27
N ASN A 31 -23.29 3.75 23.06
CA ASN A 31 -23.59 3.02 21.84
C ASN A 31 -22.36 2.25 21.36
N PHE A 32 -22.59 0.99 20.98
CA PHE A 32 -21.58 0.15 20.37
C PHE A 32 -21.29 0.60 18.94
N THR A 33 -20.02 0.85 18.66
CA THR A 33 -19.53 1.20 17.32
C THR A 33 -18.73 0.05 16.76
N GLN A 34 -19.03 -0.30 15.51
CA GLN A 34 -18.33 -1.35 14.78
C GLN A 34 -16.96 -0.89 14.30
N TYR A 35 -16.00 -1.82 14.30
CA TYR A 35 -14.70 -1.60 13.68
C TYR A 35 -14.84 -1.66 12.16
N VAL A 36 -14.30 -0.65 11.47
CA VAL A 36 -14.38 -0.50 10.02
C VAL A 36 -13.00 -0.25 9.42
N LEU A 37 -12.81 -0.67 8.17
CA LEU A 37 -11.69 -0.27 7.34
C LEU A 37 -12.01 1.06 6.67
N VAL A 38 -11.03 1.96 6.64
CA VAL A 38 -11.14 3.20 5.85
C VAL A 38 -10.63 2.93 4.44
N ALA A 39 -11.44 3.24 3.44
CA ALA A 39 -11.10 3.03 2.04
C ALA A 39 -11.52 4.21 1.17
N ASP A 40 -11.03 4.21 -0.07
CA ASP A 40 -11.39 5.19 -1.07
C ASP A 40 -12.64 4.76 -1.87
N ASP A 41 -12.97 5.55 -2.88
CA ASP A 41 -14.12 5.30 -3.74
C ASP A 41 -13.97 4.11 -4.69
N ALA A 42 -12.79 3.48 -4.79
CA ALA A 42 -12.57 2.31 -5.63
C ALA A 42 -13.23 1.05 -5.07
N PHE A 43 -13.59 1.04 -3.78
CA PHE A 43 -14.28 -0.08 -3.14
C PHE A 43 -15.81 0.12 -3.12
N PRO A 44 -16.60 -0.95 -3.34
CA PRO A 44 -18.05 -0.90 -3.13
C PRO A 44 -18.39 -0.69 -1.65
N LEU A 45 -19.57 -0.14 -1.37
CA LEU A 45 -20.07 0.01 0.00
C LEU A 45 -20.21 -1.37 0.67
N SER A 46 -19.77 -1.45 1.92
CA SER A 46 -19.83 -2.66 2.75
C SER A 46 -20.00 -2.26 4.22
N GLU A 47 -20.53 -3.16 5.04
CA GLU A 47 -20.79 -2.94 6.46
C GLU A 47 -19.52 -2.60 7.25
N TYR A 48 -18.39 -3.20 6.87
CA TYR A 48 -17.09 -2.99 7.52
C TYR A 48 -16.20 -1.98 6.80
N LEU A 49 -16.77 -1.13 5.94
CA LEU A 49 -16.01 -0.20 5.11
C LEU A 49 -16.56 1.22 5.23
N MET A 50 -15.71 2.15 5.65
CA MET A 50 -16.00 3.57 5.70
C MET A 50 -15.25 4.28 4.59
N LYS A 51 -15.97 5.03 3.76
CA LYS A 51 -15.40 5.83 2.68
C LYS A 51 -16.17 7.14 2.51
N PRO A 52 -15.54 8.21 1.99
CA PRO A 52 -16.21 9.47 1.75
C PRO A 52 -17.40 9.26 0.80
N TYR A 53 -18.54 9.85 1.13
CA TYR A 53 -19.73 9.73 0.29
C TYR A 53 -19.58 10.62 -0.96
N PRO A 54 -19.79 10.11 -2.18
CA PRO A 54 -19.45 10.83 -3.42
C PRO A 54 -20.36 12.03 -3.72
N LYS A 55 -21.44 12.26 -2.93
CA LYS A 55 -22.32 13.42 -3.13
C LYS A 55 -21.73 14.68 -2.50
N ARG A 56 -21.49 15.71 -3.33
CA ARG A 56 -21.05 17.04 -2.91
C ARG A 56 -22.10 17.67 -1.98
N GLY A 57 -21.67 18.19 -0.83
CA GLY A 57 -22.49 19.03 0.05
C GLY A 57 -22.83 18.43 1.43
N LEU A 58 -22.45 17.18 1.72
CA LEU A 58 -22.59 16.56 3.03
C LEU A 58 -21.22 16.52 3.72
N ILE A 59 -20.68 17.71 4.02
CA ILE A 59 -19.43 17.88 4.75
C ILE A 59 -19.80 18.20 6.18
N THR A 60 -20.02 17.17 7.01
CA THR A 60 -20.08 17.41 8.45
C THR A 60 -18.97 16.69 9.21
N ASP A 61 -18.45 15.53 8.75
CA ASP A 61 -17.45 14.79 9.52
C ASP A 61 -16.42 14.02 8.65
N VAL A 62 -15.71 14.73 7.76
CA VAL A 62 -14.67 14.11 6.89
C VAL A 62 -13.24 14.24 7.42
N GLU A 63 -13.02 14.99 8.51
CA GLU A 63 -11.68 15.27 9.03
C GLU A 63 -10.90 13.98 9.33
N PHE A 64 -11.54 13.02 10.01
CA PHE A 64 -10.95 11.72 10.29
C PHE A 64 -10.55 10.95 9.02
N LEU A 65 -11.38 11.00 7.97
CA LEU A 65 -11.10 10.32 6.70
C LEU A 65 -9.95 10.98 5.94
N ILE A 66 -9.86 12.31 5.97
CA ILE A 66 -8.76 13.06 5.36
C ILE A 66 -7.44 12.75 6.10
N THR A 67 -7.46 12.71 7.44
CA THR A 67 -6.28 12.35 8.24
C THR A 67 -5.84 10.90 8.01
N ALA A 68 -6.80 9.96 8.00
CA ALA A 68 -6.52 8.55 7.72
C ALA A 68 -5.89 8.38 6.33
N ARG A 69 -6.46 9.04 5.32
CA ARG A 69 -5.91 9.08 3.97
C ARG A 69 -4.48 9.63 3.94
N GLY A 70 -4.24 10.77 4.60
CA GLY A 70 -2.91 11.37 4.69
C GLY A 70 -1.88 10.43 5.33
N THR A 71 -2.27 9.68 6.37
CA THR A 71 -1.40 8.70 7.03
C THR A 71 -1.07 7.53 6.11
N ILE A 72 -2.08 7.02 5.39
CA ILE A 72 -1.92 5.94 4.41
C ILE A 72 -0.99 6.39 3.28
N GLU A 73 -1.22 7.56 2.69
CA GLU A 73 -0.39 8.12 1.61
C GLU A 73 1.05 8.33 2.06
N HIS A 74 1.26 8.84 3.28
CA HIS A 74 2.61 9.04 3.82
C HIS A 74 3.34 7.71 4.03
N ALA A 75 2.66 6.69 4.55
CA ALA A 75 3.23 5.36 4.72
C ALA A 75 3.59 4.72 3.38
N PHE A 76 2.71 4.82 2.38
CA PHE A 76 2.98 4.31 1.04
C PHE A 76 4.13 5.06 0.37
N GLY A 77 4.23 6.38 0.52
CA GLY A 77 5.36 7.15 -0.01
C GLY A 77 6.71 6.73 0.59
N ILE A 78 6.74 6.44 1.91
CA ILE A 78 7.94 5.89 2.57
C ILE A 78 8.28 4.50 2.00
N LEU A 79 7.29 3.63 1.85
CA LEU A 79 7.48 2.29 1.31
C LEU A 79 8.00 2.35 -0.14
N GLU A 80 7.34 3.12 -1.00
CA GLU A 80 7.73 3.31 -2.39
C GLU A 80 9.18 3.82 -2.49
N ASN A 81 9.55 4.83 -1.71
CA ASN A 81 10.91 5.35 -1.73
C ASN A 81 11.95 4.29 -1.29
N ARG A 82 11.61 3.47 -0.28
CA ARG A 82 12.49 2.37 0.15
C ARG A 82 12.62 1.28 -0.90
N PHE A 83 11.53 0.91 -1.58
CA PHE A 83 11.56 -0.07 -2.66
C PHE A 83 12.36 0.45 -3.86
N ARG A 84 12.15 1.71 -4.26
CA ARG A 84 12.92 2.34 -5.34
C ARG A 84 14.41 2.34 -5.06
N ILE A 85 14.84 2.80 -3.87
CA ILE A 85 16.26 2.78 -3.49
C ILE A 85 16.84 1.36 -3.56
N ARG A 86 16.06 0.35 -3.19
CA ARG A 86 16.49 -1.05 -3.28
C ARG A 86 16.63 -1.51 -4.73
N GLU A 87 15.67 -1.15 -5.60
CA GLU A 87 15.70 -1.47 -7.03
C GLU A 87 16.91 -0.81 -7.71
N ASP A 88 17.10 0.50 -7.48
CA ASP A 88 18.24 1.26 -8.00
C ASP A 88 19.58 0.64 -7.58
N TYR A 89 19.69 0.21 -6.32
CA TYR A 89 20.90 -0.47 -5.81
C TYR A 89 21.14 -1.83 -6.47
N ILE A 90 20.08 -2.61 -6.69
CA ILE A 90 20.21 -3.90 -7.36
C ILE A 90 20.64 -3.69 -8.82
N GLU A 91 20.06 -2.70 -9.50
CA GLU A 91 20.39 -2.38 -10.89
C GLU A 91 21.85 -1.91 -11.03
N SER A 92 22.33 -1.05 -10.13
CA SER A 92 23.73 -0.60 -10.14
C SER A 92 24.70 -1.76 -9.95
N LEU A 93 24.39 -2.72 -9.08
CA LEU A 93 25.21 -3.92 -8.90
C LEU A 93 25.27 -4.78 -10.17
N PHE A 94 24.19 -4.85 -10.93
CA PHE A 94 24.20 -5.58 -12.21
C PHE A 94 24.98 -4.84 -13.30
N GLU A 95 25.01 -3.51 -13.30
CA GLU A 95 25.85 -2.71 -14.19
C GLU A 95 27.33 -2.90 -13.89
N ASP A 96 27.74 -2.76 -12.63
CA ASP A 96 29.13 -2.96 -12.21
C ASP A 96 29.65 -4.35 -12.58
N ASN A 97 28.86 -5.40 -12.30
CA ASN A 97 29.23 -6.77 -12.65
C ASN A 97 29.33 -7.02 -14.16
N ARG A 98 28.56 -6.29 -14.98
CA ARG A 98 28.66 -6.38 -16.45
C ARG A 98 29.92 -5.70 -16.96
N GLU A 99 30.29 -4.54 -16.39
CA GLU A 99 31.52 -3.84 -16.78
C GLU A 99 32.78 -4.62 -16.39
N VAL A 100 32.82 -5.22 -15.19
CA VAL A 100 33.95 -6.07 -14.76
C VAL A 100 34.16 -7.25 -15.72
N LYS A 101 33.08 -7.94 -16.12
CA LYS A 101 33.17 -9.05 -17.08
C LYS A 101 33.71 -8.62 -18.44
N LYS A 102 33.29 -7.45 -18.95
CA LYS A 102 33.81 -6.91 -20.22
C LYS A 102 35.32 -6.66 -20.15
N ILE A 103 35.82 -6.17 -19.00
CA ILE A 103 37.25 -5.92 -18.78
C ILE A 103 38.05 -7.23 -18.72
N GLU A 104 37.53 -8.25 -18.04
CA GLU A 104 38.17 -9.57 -17.94
C GLU A 104 38.26 -10.28 -19.30
N GLU A 105 37.18 -10.25 -20.09
CA GLU A 105 37.15 -10.84 -21.44
C GLU A 105 38.12 -10.16 -22.41
N GLN A 106 38.33 -8.84 -22.27
CA GLN A 106 39.34 -8.12 -23.06
C GLN A 106 40.77 -8.46 -22.64
N LYS A 107 40.98 -8.75 -21.35
CA LYS A 107 42.29 -9.12 -20.80
C LYS A 107 42.69 -10.55 -21.18
N GLU A 108 41.75 -11.49 -21.27
CA GLU A 108 42.01 -12.84 -21.80
C GLU A 108 42.36 -12.84 -23.30
N ARG A 109 41.82 -11.90 -24.08
CA ARG A 109 42.16 -11.74 -25.50
C ARG A 109 43.52 -11.09 -25.77
N THR A 110 44.16 -10.52 -24.75
CA THR A 110 45.46 -9.83 -24.84
C THR A 110 46.56 -10.53 -24.03
N GLY A 111 46.40 -11.84 -23.75
CA GLY A 111 47.45 -12.66 -23.12
C GLY A 111 48.76 -12.67 -23.93
N PRO A 112 49.93 -12.80 -23.26
CA PRO A 112 51.22 -12.46 -23.84
C PRO A 112 51.67 -13.47 -24.90
N ASP A 113 52.17 -12.95 -26.02
CA ASP A 113 53.04 -13.68 -26.96
C ASP A 113 54.34 -14.13 -26.27
#